data_AF-A0A3M0K4Z5-F1
#
_entry.id   AF-A0A3M0K4Z5-F1
#
_cell.length_a   1.000
_cell.length_b   1.000
_cell.length_c   1.000
_cell.angle_alpha   90.00
_cell.angle_beta   90.00
_cell.angle_gamma   90.00
#
_symmetry.space_group_name_H-M   'P 1'
#
loop_
_entity.id
_entity.type
_entity.pdbx_description
1 polymer ?
#
loop_
_entity_poly.entity_id
_entity_poly.type
_entity_poly.pdbx_seq_one_letter_code
_entity_poly.pdbx_strand_id
1 'polypeptide(L)'
;MQPAAPLLLLLPPLLLLLAAARPAPLRTGTVPPLSPHRPTFTCGGVVSGESGFIGSEGFPGVYPPNSKCTWKITVPEGKVVVLSFRYLDLESDNLCRYDFVDIYSGHANGQRIGRFCGTVKPGALVSSSNKMLVQMTSDANTAGSGFIAKFSAAEPHERGDQYCGGRLEKPSGSFHTPNWPERDYPAGVSCSWHIVAPKNQLIELKFEKFDVERDNYCRYDYVAVFNGGEINDAKRIGKYCGDSPPAPILSEKNELLVQFLSDLSLTADGFIGHYKFRPKKLPTTTALPTTTTVPTTSIITGTVITAVTRAGSLHATISIINVYKEGNLAIQQAGKNMSAKILVVCKQCPLIRRGLNYIIMGQVEEDGRGKVFPNSFVMSFKTKNSKILSALKNKTCQN
;
A
#
# COMPACT_ATOMS: atom_id res chain seq x y z
N MET A 1 -33.75 69.26 19.17
CA MET A 1 -35.11 68.78 19.51
C MET A 1 -34.98 67.38 20.06
N GLN A 2 -35.73 67.10 21.14
CA GLN A 2 -35.61 65.93 22.00
C GLN A 2 -35.76 64.57 21.30
N PRO A 3 -35.22 63.49 21.91
CA PRO A 3 -35.36 62.10 21.47
C PRO A 3 -36.62 61.44 22.05
N ALA A 4 -37.08 60.35 21.45
CA ALA A 4 -38.07 59.45 22.04
C ALA A 4 -37.54 58.00 22.06
N ALA A 5 -37.45 57.44 23.26
CA ALA A 5 -37.23 56.03 23.56
C ALA A 5 -38.57 55.30 23.78
N PRO A 6 -38.57 53.96 23.76
CA PRO A 6 -39.40 53.17 24.67
C PRO A 6 -38.60 52.02 25.30
N LEU A 7 -38.97 51.35 26.37
CA LEU A 7 -39.91 51.53 27.47
C LEU A 7 -39.52 50.37 28.41
N LEU A 8 -38.80 50.64 29.50
CA LEU A 8 -38.49 49.63 30.52
C LEU A 8 -39.65 49.55 31.52
N LEU A 9 -40.33 48.40 31.57
CA LEU A 9 -41.31 48.07 32.61
C LEU A 9 -40.60 47.50 33.84
N LEU A 10 -40.79 48.18 34.97
CA LEU A 10 -40.42 47.76 36.32
C LEU A 10 -41.43 46.75 36.89
N LEU A 11 -40.95 45.69 37.53
CA LEU A 11 -41.72 44.83 38.45
C LEU A 11 -41.09 44.88 39.86
N PRO A 12 -41.90 44.79 40.94
CA PRO A 12 -41.51 45.06 42.33
C PRO A 12 -40.81 43.87 43.02
N PRO A 13 -40.18 44.07 44.20
CA PRO A 13 -39.32 43.06 44.82
C PRO A 13 -40.15 41.97 45.52
N LEU A 14 -39.82 40.70 45.28
CA LEU A 14 -40.43 39.57 45.98
C LEU A 14 -39.60 39.19 47.22
N LEU A 15 -40.27 39.26 48.36
CA LEU A 15 -39.82 38.99 49.71
C LEU A 15 -39.35 37.52 49.88
N LEU A 16 -38.17 37.32 50.44
CA LEU A 16 -37.63 35.99 50.78
C LEU A 16 -38.32 35.47 52.06
N LEU A 17 -39.20 34.47 51.95
CA LEU A 17 -39.69 33.69 53.09
C LEU A 17 -38.85 32.41 53.25
N LEU A 18 -38.04 32.36 54.31
CA LEU A 18 -37.35 31.16 54.78
C LEU A 18 -38.37 30.26 55.51
N ALA A 19 -38.84 29.21 54.84
CA ALA A 19 -39.55 28.11 55.48
C ALA A 19 -38.55 27.03 55.91
N ALA A 20 -38.43 26.79 57.22
CA ALA A 20 -37.63 25.72 57.79
C ALA A 20 -38.30 24.35 57.52
N ALA A 21 -37.68 23.52 56.69
CA ALA A 21 -38.08 22.12 56.50
C ALA A 21 -37.37 21.22 57.53
N ARG A 22 -38.16 20.43 58.27
CA ARG A 22 -37.69 19.43 59.25
C ARG A 22 -36.92 18.29 58.56
N PRO A 23 -35.92 17.67 59.22
CA PRO A 23 -35.22 16.51 58.67
C PRO A 23 -36.11 15.26 58.74
N ALA A 24 -36.25 14.56 57.61
CA ALA A 24 -36.87 13.23 57.55
C ALA A 24 -35.87 12.16 58.06
N PRO A 25 -36.34 11.04 58.64
CA PRO A 25 -35.45 10.01 59.18
C PRO A 25 -34.74 9.25 58.05
N LEU A 26 -33.44 8.97 58.24
CA LEU A 26 -32.67 8.10 57.37
C LEU A 26 -33.30 6.70 57.33
N ARG A 27 -33.87 6.33 56.18
CA ARG A 27 -34.07 4.91 55.84
C ARG A 27 -32.71 4.30 55.57
N THR A 28 -32.35 3.29 56.35
CA THR A 28 -31.24 2.37 56.09
C THR A 28 -31.58 1.53 54.84
N GLY A 29 -31.37 2.12 53.66
CA GLY A 29 -31.36 1.40 52.41
C GLY A 29 -30.07 0.58 52.33
N THR A 30 -30.19 -0.74 52.38
CA THR A 30 -29.13 -1.66 51.97
C THR A 30 -28.69 -1.29 50.55
N VAL A 31 -27.43 -0.88 50.40
CA VAL A 31 -26.78 -0.66 49.10
C VAL A 31 -26.88 -1.98 48.33
N PRO A 32 -27.56 -2.04 47.16
CA PRO A 32 -27.50 -3.23 46.33
C PRO A 32 -26.03 -3.44 45.90
N PRO A 33 -25.51 -4.68 45.89
CA PRO A 33 -24.14 -4.93 45.50
C PRO A 33 -23.91 -4.37 44.09
N LEU A 34 -22.86 -3.56 43.95
CA LEU A 34 -22.36 -3.12 42.65
C LEU A 34 -22.05 -4.37 41.84
N SER A 35 -22.87 -4.64 40.82
CA SER A 35 -22.58 -5.65 39.82
C SER A 35 -21.22 -5.35 39.19
N PRO A 36 -20.26 -6.30 39.18
CA PRO A 36 -18.93 -6.09 38.62
C PRO A 36 -18.93 -6.22 37.08
N HIS A 37 -20.10 -6.26 36.44
CA HIS A 37 -20.19 -6.44 34.99
C HIS A 37 -19.79 -5.15 34.28
N ARG A 38 -18.47 -5.03 34.06
CA ARG A 38 -17.89 -4.18 33.02
C ARG A 38 -18.65 -4.43 31.72
N PRO A 39 -19.06 -3.39 30.97
CA PRO A 39 -19.74 -3.58 29.69
C PRO A 39 -18.89 -4.45 28.79
N THR A 40 -19.39 -5.64 28.47
CA THR A 40 -18.73 -6.59 27.57
C THR A 40 -19.29 -6.39 26.16
N PHE A 41 -18.40 -6.38 25.17
CA PHE A 41 -18.80 -6.38 23.78
C PHE A 41 -19.33 -7.76 23.39
N THR A 42 -20.40 -7.79 22.60
CA THR A 42 -20.97 -9.02 22.02
C THR A 42 -20.44 -9.27 20.61
N CYS A 43 -20.56 -10.51 20.12
CA CYS A 43 -20.12 -10.86 18.78
C CYS A 43 -20.96 -10.19 17.68
N GLY A 44 -20.37 -9.22 16.98
CA GLY A 44 -20.97 -8.60 15.80
C GLY A 44 -22.18 -7.71 16.07
N GLY A 45 -22.88 -7.34 14.99
CA GLY A 45 -24.12 -6.58 15.04
C GLY A 45 -24.24 -5.55 13.91
N VAL A 46 -25.39 -4.89 13.85
CA VAL A 46 -25.60 -3.71 12.99
C VAL A 46 -25.47 -2.47 13.86
N VAL A 47 -24.58 -1.55 13.49
CA VAL A 47 -24.38 -0.30 14.22
C VAL A 47 -24.57 0.87 13.28
N SER A 48 -25.38 1.82 13.71
CA SER A 48 -25.71 3.02 12.94
C SER A 48 -25.64 4.27 13.80
N GLY A 49 -25.20 5.38 13.20
CA GLY A 49 -25.12 6.67 13.86
C GLY A 49 -23.92 7.48 13.37
N GLU A 50 -23.75 8.67 13.94
CA GLU A 50 -22.60 9.53 13.58
C GLU A 50 -21.29 9.06 14.19
N SER A 51 -21.31 8.35 15.31
CA SER A 51 -20.13 7.73 15.89
C SER A 51 -20.49 6.62 16.85
N GLY A 52 -19.53 5.77 17.17
CA GLY A 52 -19.71 4.71 18.15
C GLY A 52 -18.46 3.85 18.31
N PHE A 53 -18.58 2.80 19.11
CA PHE A 53 -17.53 1.82 19.34
C PHE A 53 -17.99 0.42 18.95
N ILE A 54 -17.07 -0.35 18.39
CA ILE A 54 -17.19 -1.79 18.20
C ILE A 54 -15.97 -2.44 18.85
N GLY A 55 -16.10 -3.70 19.27
CA GLY A 55 -15.00 -4.43 19.87
C GLY A 55 -15.23 -5.93 19.80
N SER A 56 -14.15 -6.70 19.92
CA SER A 56 -14.20 -8.16 19.95
C SER A 56 -15.08 -8.66 21.09
N GLU A 57 -15.70 -9.82 20.89
CA GLU A 57 -16.52 -10.45 21.93
C GLU A 57 -15.72 -10.61 23.23
N GLY A 58 -16.29 -10.16 24.35
CA GLY A 58 -15.66 -10.25 25.67
C GLY A 58 -14.62 -9.17 25.98
N PHE A 59 -14.29 -8.25 25.05
CA PHE A 59 -13.31 -7.17 25.29
C PHE A 59 -13.63 -6.39 26.58
N PRO A 60 -12.65 -6.11 27.46
CA PRO A 60 -11.19 -6.27 27.31
C PRO A 60 -10.65 -7.67 27.68
N GLY A 61 -11.52 -8.66 27.89
CA GLY A 61 -11.12 -10.04 28.09
C GLY A 61 -10.65 -10.69 26.80
N VAL A 62 -10.18 -11.94 26.93
CA VAL A 62 -9.70 -12.75 25.81
C VAL A 62 -10.87 -13.11 24.89
N TYR A 63 -10.69 -12.92 23.58
CA TYR A 63 -11.75 -13.28 22.61
C TYR A 63 -11.90 -14.80 22.49
N PRO A 64 -13.11 -15.31 22.15
CA PRO A 64 -13.32 -16.74 21.98
C PRO A 64 -12.58 -17.32 20.77
N PRO A 65 -12.08 -18.57 20.84
CA PRO A 65 -11.54 -19.27 19.68
C PRO A 65 -12.67 -19.70 18.72
N ASN A 66 -12.33 -19.98 17.47
CA ASN A 66 -13.24 -20.42 16.40
C ASN A 66 -14.44 -19.48 16.19
N SER A 67 -14.25 -18.18 16.43
CA SER A 67 -15.31 -17.19 16.34
C SER A 67 -15.29 -16.48 14.99
N LYS A 68 -16.47 -16.09 14.51
CA LYS A 68 -16.62 -15.23 13.33
C LYS A 68 -17.63 -14.14 13.59
N CYS A 69 -17.13 -12.98 14.04
CA CYS A 69 -17.96 -11.83 14.40
C CYS A 69 -17.96 -10.79 13.28
N THR A 70 -19.14 -10.27 12.94
CA THR A 70 -19.31 -9.32 11.85
C THR A 70 -20.09 -8.09 12.31
N TRP A 71 -19.51 -6.90 12.13
CA TRP A 71 -20.13 -5.61 12.39
C TRP A 71 -20.44 -4.89 11.08
N LYS A 72 -21.71 -4.54 10.87
CA LYS A 72 -22.19 -3.73 9.74
C LYS A 72 -22.40 -2.30 10.20
N ILE A 73 -21.47 -1.42 9.84
CA ILE A 73 -21.49 -0.01 10.22
C ILE A 73 -22.23 0.79 9.14
N THR A 74 -23.13 1.70 9.52
CA THR A 74 -23.77 2.66 8.62
C THR A 74 -23.81 4.05 9.25
N VAL A 75 -23.17 5.01 8.60
CA VAL A 75 -23.23 6.44 8.97
C VAL A 75 -24.28 7.16 8.10
N PRO A 76 -24.68 8.40 8.43
CA PRO A 76 -25.62 9.16 7.62
C PRO A 76 -25.22 9.24 6.14
N GLU A 77 -26.22 9.33 5.26
CA GLU A 77 -25.99 9.45 3.82
C GLU A 77 -25.19 10.72 3.49
N GLY A 78 -24.40 10.67 2.42
CA GLY A 78 -23.47 11.74 2.03
C GLY A 78 -22.11 11.70 2.76
N LYS A 79 -22.00 10.98 3.89
CA LYS A 79 -20.77 10.84 4.66
C LYS A 79 -19.99 9.56 4.31
N VAL A 80 -18.76 9.47 4.81
CA VAL A 80 -17.93 8.25 4.82
C VAL A 80 -17.70 7.74 6.24
N VAL A 81 -17.45 6.43 6.39
CA VAL A 81 -17.09 5.82 7.67
C VAL A 81 -15.59 5.92 7.87
N VAL A 82 -15.17 6.53 8.98
CA VAL A 82 -13.79 6.51 9.46
C VAL A 82 -13.70 5.57 10.65
N LEU A 83 -12.85 4.55 10.58
CA LEU A 83 -12.59 3.58 11.65
C LEU A 83 -11.18 3.76 12.20
N SER A 84 -11.04 3.80 13.53
CA SER A 84 -9.75 3.90 14.19
C SER A 84 -9.65 2.92 15.35
N PHE A 85 -8.68 2.01 15.29
CA PHE A 85 -8.38 1.09 16.39
C PHE A 85 -7.83 1.89 17.58
N ARG A 86 -8.47 1.73 18.75
CA ARG A 86 -7.94 2.23 20.01
C ARG A 86 -7.01 1.20 20.64
N TYR A 87 -7.35 -0.08 20.47
CA TYR A 87 -6.58 -1.23 20.91
C TYR A 87 -6.70 -2.37 19.89
N LEU A 88 -5.62 -3.13 19.71
CA LEU A 88 -5.55 -4.33 18.87
C LEU A 88 -4.51 -5.28 19.48
N ASP A 89 -4.91 -6.51 19.74
CA ASP A 89 -4.09 -7.60 20.27
C ASP A 89 -4.68 -8.94 19.81
N LEU A 90 -4.26 -9.37 18.62
CA LEU A 90 -4.63 -10.66 18.01
C LEU A 90 -3.39 -11.56 17.90
N GLU A 91 -3.57 -12.85 17.64
CA GLU A 91 -2.46 -13.72 17.29
C GLU A 91 -1.67 -13.13 16.10
N SER A 92 -0.33 -13.20 16.18
CA SER A 92 0.56 -12.62 15.18
C SER A 92 0.98 -13.66 14.15
N ASP A 93 0.76 -13.36 12.88
CA ASP A 93 1.30 -14.11 11.75
C ASP A 93 1.67 -13.14 10.63
N ASN A 94 2.75 -13.43 9.90
CA ASN A 94 3.25 -12.59 8.79
C ASN A 94 2.18 -12.37 7.69
N LEU A 95 1.23 -13.30 7.56
CA LEU A 95 0.15 -13.25 6.57
C LEU A 95 -1.24 -13.17 7.22
N CYS A 96 -1.31 -13.02 8.55
CA CYS A 96 -2.56 -13.03 9.31
C CYS A 96 -3.51 -14.18 8.90
N ARG A 97 -2.99 -15.42 8.85
CA ARG A 97 -3.75 -16.61 8.39
C ARG A 97 -4.62 -17.22 9.48
N TYR A 98 -4.25 -17.04 10.74
CA TYR A 98 -4.94 -17.59 11.91
C TYR A 98 -6.01 -16.61 12.38
N ASP A 99 -5.65 -15.69 13.28
CA ASP A 99 -6.56 -14.65 13.77
C ASP A 99 -6.39 -13.34 13.01
N PHE A 100 -7.50 -12.75 12.58
CA PHE A 100 -7.46 -11.48 11.88
C PHE A 100 -8.76 -10.69 11.96
N VAL A 101 -8.64 -9.38 11.69
CA VAL A 101 -9.76 -8.49 11.39
C VAL A 101 -9.65 -8.02 9.95
N ASP A 102 -10.63 -8.41 9.13
CA ASP A 102 -10.82 -7.87 7.78
C ASP A 102 -11.75 -6.65 7.83
N ILE A 103 -11.38 -5.61 7.09
CA ILE A 103 -12.16 -4.37 6.94
C ILE A 103 -12.53 -4.20 5.47
N TYR A 104 -13.81 -3.97 5.18
CA TYR A 104 -14.31 -3.77 3.82
C TYR A 104 -15.04 -2.43 3.69
N SER A 105 -14.84 -1.77 2.56
CA SER A 105 -15.61 -0.60 2.15
C SER A 105 -16.96 -1.02 1.58
N GLY A 106 -18.06 -0.72 2.27
CA GLY A 106 -19.41 -1.21 1.97
C GLY A 106 -19.87 -2.31 2.94
N HIS A 107 -21.03 -2.94 2.67
CA HIS A 107 -21.53 -4.09 3.46
C HIS A 107 -21.21 -5.43 2.80
N ALA A 108 -21.93 -5.79 1.74
CA ALA A 108 -21.70 -7.03 0.98
C ALA A 108 -20.96 -6.69 -0.32
N ASN A 109 -20.04 -7.57 -0.74
CA ASN A 109 -19.18 -7.39 -1.93
C ASN A 109 -18.34 -6.10 -1.91
N GLY A 110 -18.12 -5.55 -0.71
CA GLY A 110 -17.28 -4.38 -0.52
C GLY A 110 -15.82 -4.67 -0.82
N GLN A 111 -15.08 -3.66 -1.26
CA GLN A 111 -13.64 -3.78 -1.46
C GLN A 111 -12.93 -3.97 -0.11
N ARG A 112 -12.08 -4.99 0.03
CA ARG A 112 -11.27 -5.16 1.25
C ARG A 112 -10.26 -4.01 1.33
N ILE A 113 -10.35 -3.23 2.40
CA ILE A 113 -9.42 -2.14 2.74
C ILE A 113 -8.12 -2.75 3.30
N GLY A 114 -8.24 -3.74 4.18
CA GLY A 114 -7.09 -4.39 4.80
C GLY A 114 -7.46 -5.58 5.66
N ARG A 115 -6.43 -6.36 5.99
CA ARG A 115 -6.45 -7.46 6.95
C ARG A 115 -5.41 -7.16 8.02
N PHE A 116 -5.79 -7.24 9.29
CA PHE A 116 -4.92 -6.86 10.40
C PHE A 116 -4.89 -7.95 11.47
N CYS A 117 -3.72 -8.18 12.06
CA CYS A 117 -3.47 -9.10 13.16
C CYS A 117 -2.29 -8.60 14.01
N GLY A 118 -1.95 -9.31 15.10
CA GLY A 118 -0.92 -8.87 16.04
C GLY A 118 -1.31 -7.65 16.86
N THR A 119 -0.31 -6.85 17.27
CA THR A 119 -0.48 -5.72 18.20
C THR A 119 -0.31 -4.35 17.55
N VAL A 120 0.13 -4.31 16.28
CA VAL A 120 0.35 -3.06 15.54
C VAL A 120 -0.96 -2.56 14.97
N LYS A 121 -1.41 -1.40 15.45
CA LYS A 121 -2.63 -0.76 14.96
C LYS A 121 -2.35 -0.05 13.63
N PRO A 122 -3.18 -0.26 12.59
CA PRO A 122 -3.18 0.66 11.47
C PRO A 122 -3.73 2.01 11.93
N GLY A 123 -3.42 3.07 11.20
CA GLY A 123 -4.07 4.36 11.34
C GLY A 123 -5.52 4.32 10.86
N ALA A 124 -6.10 5.51 10.71
CA ALA A 124 -7.52 5.62 10.41
C ALA A 124 -7.84 5.03 9.02
N LEU A 125 -8.79 4.10 9.00
CA LEU A 125 -9.29 3.43 7.80
C LEU A 125 -10.58 4.12 7.34
N VAL A 126 -10.74 4.35 6.05
CA VAL A 126 -11.90 5.10 5.51
C VAL A 126 -12.60 4.32 4.42
N SER A 127 -13.93 4.26 4.48
CA SER A 127 -14.75 3.68 3.41
C SER A 127 -14.98 4.67 2.27
N SER A 128 -15.22 4.13 1.08
CA SER A 128 -15.64 4.87 -0.12
C SER A 128 -17.14 5.19 -0.15
N SER A 129 -17.89 4.84 0.89
CA SER A 129 -19.33 5.06 1.02
C SER A 129 -19.71 5.27 2.48
N ASN A 130 -20.99 5.50 2.77
CA ASN A 130 -21.50 5.59 4.15
C ASN A 130 -21.61 4.24 4.87
N LYS A 131 -21.05 3.16 4.31
CA LYS A 131 -21.11 1.79 4.82
C LYS A 131 -19.72 1.19 4.96
N MET A 132 -19.51 0.40 6.02
CA MET A 132 -18.29 -0.36 6.26
C MET A 132 -18.62 -1.69 6.93
N LEU A 133 -17.92 -2.75 6.55
CA LEU A 133 -18.01 -4.07 7.17
C LEU A 133 -16.71 -4.36 7.91
N VAL A 134 -16.82 -4.77 9.17
CA VAL A 134 -15.70 -5.26 9.97
C VAL A 134 -15.97 -6.71 10.29
N GLN A 135 -15.03 -7.60 9.99
CA GLN A 135 -15.16 -9.03 10.28
C GLN A 135 -13.92 -9.52 11.02
N MET A 136 -14.11 -10.01 12.25
CA MET A 136 -13.08 -10.72 12.99
C MET A 136 -13.28 -12.22 12.80
N THR A 137 -12.18 -12.94 12.59
CA THR A 137 -12.15 -14.40 12.53
C THR A 137 -11.01 -14.89 13.43
N SER A 138 -11.30 -15.85 14.31
CA SER A 138 -10.30 -16.53 15.14
C SER A 138 -10.25 -18.03 14.86
N ASP A 139 -9.09 -18.64 15.07
CA ASP A 139 -8.88 -20.08 14.96
C ASP A 139 -8.99 -20.80 16.31
N ALA A 140 -8.57 -22.06 16.39
CA ALA A 140 -8.72 -22.89 17.60
C ALA A 140 -7.70 -22.62 18.70
N ASN A 141 -6.56 -21.98 18.41
CA ASN A 141 -5.41 -21.88 19.31
C ASN A 141 -4.89 -20.44 19.40
N THR A 142 -4.30 -20.10 20.55
CA THR A 142 -3.78 -18.75 20.84
C THR A 142 -4.88 -17.68 20.84
N ALA A 143 -4.85 -16.79 21.83
CA ALA A 143 -5.78 -15.66 21.82
C ALA A 143 -5.16 -14.49 22.58
N GLY A 144 -5.47 -13.29 22.13
CA GLY A 144 -5.11 -12.03 22.78
C GLY A 144 -6.33 -11.36 23.41
N SER A 145 -6.17 -10.12 23.84
CA SER A 145 -7.26 -9.32 24.43
C SER A 145 -8.23 -8.76 23.38
N GLY A 146 -7.94 -8.96 22.08
CA GLY A 146 -8.83 -8.62 20.98
C GLY A 146 -8.72 -7.16 20.56
N PHE A 147 -9.83 -6.50 20.26
CA PHE A 147 -9.81 -5.13 19.76
C PHE A 147 -10.96 -4.27 20.27
N ILE A 148 -10.73 -2.96 20.30
CA ILE A 148 -11.79 -1.95 20.35
C ILE A 148 -11.45 -0.85 19.34
N ALA A 149 -12.44 -0.51 18.51
CA ALA A 149 -12.32 0.50 17.47
C ALA A 149 -13.46 1.52 17.59
N LYS A 150 -13.13 2.79 17.33
CA LYS A 150 -14.10 3.88 17.22
C LYS A 150 -14.43 4.09 15.74
N PHE A 151 -15.71 4.18 15.41
CA PHE A 151 -16.15 4.68 14.09
C PHE A 151 -16.72 6.09 14.22
N SER A 152 -16.61 6.88 13.15
CA SER A 152 -17.26 8.18 13.01
C SER A 152 -17.63 8.50 11.57
N ALA A 153 -18.71 9.25 11.37
CA ALA A 153 -19.06 9.92 10.14
C ALA A 153 -18.07 11.04 9.86
N ALA A 154 -17.64 11.19 8.61
CA ALA A 154 -16.89 12.33 8.13
C ALA A 154 -17.46 12.75 6.78
N GLU A 155 -17.44 14.04 6.43
CA GLU A 155 -17.65 14.38 5.03
C GLU A 155 -16.53 13.77 4.18
N PRO A 156 -16.81 13.35 2.94
CA PRO A 156 -15.79 12.77 2.07
C PRO A 156 -14.61 13.73 1.79
N HIS A 157 -14.80 15.05 2.03
CA HIS A 157 -13.82 16.10 1.73
C HIS A 157 -13.48 17.04 2.91
N GLU A 158 -14.20 17.02 4.05
CA GLU A 158 -13.95 18.00 5.15
C GLU A 158 -12.64 17.77 5.91
N ARG A 159 -12.08 16.56 5.86
CA ARG A 159 -10.74 16.28 6.41
C ARG A 159 -9.72 16.26 5.29
N GLY A 160 -9.69 17.33 4.50
CA GLY A 160 -8.79 17.55 3.37
C GLY A 160 -7.45 16.84 3.52
N ASP A 161 -7.04 16.14 2.47
CA ASP A 161 -5.73 15.52 2.29
C ASP A 161 -5.25 14.53 3.36
N GLN A 162 -6.08 14.20 4.37
CA GLN A 162 -5.73 13.26 5.44
C GLN A 162 -6.18 11.81 5.13
N TYR A 163 -7.00 11.64 4.08
CA TYR A 163 -7.53 10.36 3.67
C TYR A 163 -7.20 10.06 2.21
N CYS A 164 -6.81 8.82 1.97
CA CYS A 164 -6.28 8.34 0.70
C CYS A 164 -6.91 6.98 0.35
N GLY A 165 -6.91 6.65 -0.95
CA GLY A 165 -7.51 5.44 -1.48
C GLY A 165 -8.82 5.69 -2.23
N GLY A 166 -9.59 4.63 -2.42
CA GLY A 166 -10.89 4.64 -3.09
C GLY A 166 -10.89 3.91 -4.43
N ARG A 167 -12.03 3.96 -5.11
CA ARG A 167 -12.24 3.28 -6.39
C ARG A 167 -12.07 4.28 -7.54
N LEU A 168 -11.28 3.90 -8.54
CA LEU A 168 -10.85 4.75 -9.65
C LEU A 168 -11.29 4.14 -10.98
N GLU A 169 -12.33 4.69 -11.60
CA GLU A 169 -12.97 4.12 -12.80
C GLU A 169 -12.85 5.01 -14.05
N LYS A 170 -12.22 6.18 -13.92
CA LYS A 170 -12.03 7.12 -15.04
C LYS A 170 -10.95 6.60 -15.99
N PRO A 171 -10.99 6.90 -17.30
CA PRO A 171 -10.01 6.43 -18.28
C PRO A 171 -8.55 6.78 -17.97
N SER A 172 -8.34 7.85 -17.21
CA SER A 172 -7.06 8.25 -16.67
C SER A 172 -7.28 9.08 -15.42
N GLY A 173 -6.25 9.15 -14.58
CA GLY A 173 -6.25 10.02 -13.41
C GLY A 173 -4.94 9.92 -12.63
N SER A 174 -4.91 10.60 -11.50
CA SER A 174 -3.80 10.59 -10.56
C SER A 174 -4.28 10.26 -9.16
N PHE A 175 -3.35 9.82 -8.32
CA PHE A 175 -3.52 9.59 -6.89
C PHE A 175 -2.19 9.84 -6.18
N HIS A 176 -2.25 10.21 -4.91
CA HIS A 176 -1.07 10.59 -4.15
C HIS A 176 -1.21 10.18 -2.68
N THR A 177 -0.09 10.17 -1.97
CA THR A 177 -0.09 10.04 -0.51
C THR A 177 -0.81 11.22 0.16
N PRO A 178 -1.37 11.04 1.37
CA PRO A 178 -1.88 12.17 2.15
C PRO A 178 -0.84 13.30 2.29
N ASN A 179 -1.32 14.54 2.42
CA ASN A 179 -0.53 15.77 2.53
C ASN A 179 0.37 16.14 1.34
N TRP A 180 0.35 15.38 0.24
CA TRP A 180 1.15 15.69 -0.95
C TRP A 180 0.59 16.88 -1.73
N PRO A 181 1.43 17.79 -2.26
CA PRO A 181 2.89 17.88 -2.14
C PRO A 181 3.40 18.74 -0.97
N GLU A 182 2.51 19.25 -0.12
CA GLU A 182 2.85 20.29 0.85
C GLU A 182 3.69 19.77 2.03
N ARG A 183 3.50 18.51 2.45
CA ARG A 183 4.19 17.89 3.59
C ARG A 183 4.32 16.38 3.41
N ASP A 184 5.20 15.80 4.22
CA ASP A 184 5.33 14.35 4.38
C ASP A 184 3.98 13.67 4.67
N TYR A 185 3.87 12.42 4.21
CA TYR A 185 2.75 11.58 4.56
C TYR A 185 2.73 11.30 6.08
N PRO A 186 1.56 11.12 6.73
CA PRO A 186 1.49 10.76 8.14
C PRO A 186 1.99 9.32 8.42
N ALA A 187 2.49 9.11 9.64
CA ALA A 187 2.73 7.76 10.17
C ALA A 187 1.43 6.99 10.39
N GLY A 188 1.47 5.67 10.22
CA GLY A 188 0.37 4.74 10.44
C GLY A 188 -0.67 4.74 9.33
N VAL A 189 -0.41 5.31 8.16
CA VAL A 189 -1.41 5.43 7.10
C VAL A 189 -1.62 4.10 6.39
N SER A 190 -2.87 3.84 5.98
CA SER A 190 -3.22 2.70 5.14
C SER A 190 -4.15 3.14 4.01
N CYS A 191 -3.59 3.36 2.82
CA CYS A 191 -4.32 3.71 1.61
C CYS A 191 -4.54 2.49 0.71
N SER A 192 -5.68 2.43 0.02
CA SER A 192 -5.90 1.45 -1.04
C SER A 192 -6.67 2.06 -2.21
N TRP A 193 -6.05 2.11 -3.39
CA TRP A 193 -6.68 2.56 -4.63
C TRP A 193 -6.98 1.36 -5.53
N HIS A 194 -8.27 1.14 -5.78
CA HIS A 194 -8.76 0.09 -6.69
C HIS A 194 -9.08 0.70 -8.05
N ILE A 195 -8.20 0.48 -9.01
CA ILE A 195 -8.34 0.98 -10.38
C ILE A 195 -9.08 -0.07 -11.20
N VAL A 196 -10.23 0.30 -11.77
CA VAL A 196 -11.11 -0.60 -12.52
C VAL A 196 -11.34 -0.04 -13.92
N ALA A 197 -10.74 -0.69 -14.90
CA ALA A 197 -10.94 -0.42 -16.31
C ALA A 197 -12.09 -1.27 -16.88
N PRO A 198 -12.65 -0.88 -18.04
CA PRO A 198 -13.49 -1.75 -18.86
C PRO A 198 -12.80 -3.09 -19.16
N LYS A 199 -13.58 -4.18 -19.28
CA LYS A 199 -13.07 -5.57 -19.43
C LYS A 199 -12.12 -5.78 -20.62
N ASN A 200 -12.18 -4.92 -21.63
CA ASN A 200 -11.34 -4.94 -22.84
C ASN A 200 -10.12 -4.01 -22.76
N GLN A 201 -9.82 -3.46 -21.59
CA GLN A 201 -8.71 -2.55 -21.37
C GLN A 201 -7.77 -3.05 -20.26
N LEU A 202 -6.51 -2.63 -20.35
CA LEU A 202 -5.46 -2.79 -19.35
C LEU A 202 -5.18 -1.45 -18.69
N ILE A 203 -4.49 -1.45 -17.57
CA ILE A 203 -4.15 -0.28 -16.78
C ILE A 203 -2.63 -0.10 -16.82
N GLU A 204 -2.17 1.03 -17.35
CA GLU A 204 -0.77 1.47 -17.25
C GLU A 204 -0.65 2.42 -16.07
N LEU A 205 0.18 2.06 -15.10
CA LEU A 205 0.48 2.81 -13.88
C LEU A 205 1.92 3.35 -13.91
N LYS A 206 2.10 4.61 -13.55
CA LYS A 206 3.40 5.29 -13.48
C LYS A 206 3.48 6.17 -12.25
N PHE A 207 4.59 6.13 -11.52
CA PHE A 207 4.88 7.10 -10.47
C PHE A 207 5.77 8.20 -11.05
N GLU A 208 5.37 9.46 -10.86
CA GLU A 208 6.16 10.62 -11.30
C GLU A 208 7.17 11.01 -10.22
N LYS A 209 6.71 11.13 -8.98
CA LYS A 209 7.53 11.30 -7.78
C LYS A 209 7.29 10.13 -6.83
N PHE A 210 8.34 9.73 -6.13
CA PHE A 210 8.29 8.60 -5.22
C PHE A 210 9.41 8.72 -4.18
N ASP A 211 9.03 8.96 -2.94
CA ASP A 211 9.91 8.94 -1.78
C ASP A 211 9.15 8.36 -0.58
N VAL A 212 9.51 7.14 -0.21
CA VAL A 212 8.91 6.36 0.86
C VAL A 212 10.05 5.82 1.72
N GLU A 213 9.86 5.69 3.02
CA GLU A 213 10.90 5.26 3.96
C GLU A 213 11.74 4.08 3.42
N ARG A 214 13.07 4.27 3.41
CA ARG A 214 13.99 3.32 2.79
C ARG A 214 14.29 2.14 3.72
N ASP A 215 13.95 0.94 3.28
CA ASP A 215 14.46 -0.32 3.85
C ASP A 215 14.88 -1.29 2.74
N ASN A 216 15.86 -2.15 3.02
CA ASN A 216 16.35 -3.14 2.05
C ASN A 216 15.29 -4.16 1.61
N TYR A 217 14.26 -4.35 2.42
CA TYR A 217 13.16 -5.29 2.19
C TYR A 217 11.78 -4.62 2.24
N CYS A 218 11.74 -3.28 2.30
CA CYS A 218 10.52 -2.48 2.46
C CYS A 218 9.62 -3.00 3.58
N ARG A 219 10.18 -3.29 4.75
CA ARG A 219 9.45 -3.89 5.89
C ARG A 219 8.58 -2.88 6.65
N TYR A 220 8.99 -1.63 6.66
CA TYR A 220 8.32 -0.53 7.33
C TYR A 220 7.30 0.08 6.35
N ASP A 221 7.62 1.22 5.73
CA ASP A 221 6.74 1.84 4.75
C ASP A 221 6.92 1.25 3.35
N TYR A 222 5.81 1.10 2.62
CA TYR A 222 5.86 0.59 1.26
C TYR A 222 4.61 0.86 0.45
N VAL A 223 4.81 0.85 -0.87
CA VAL A 223 3.75 0.73 -1.87
C VAL A 223 3.76 -0.68 -2.45
N ALA A 224 2.65 -1.40 -2.36
CA ALA A 224 2.46 -2.70 -3.00
C ALA A 224 1.43 -2.59 -4.12
N VAL A 225 1.72 -3.23 -5.26
CA VAL A 225 0.83 -3.25 -6.42
C VAL A 225 0.44 -4.69 -6.73
N PHE A 226 -0.86 -4.94 -6.95
CA PHE A 226 -1.42 -6.27 -7.18
C PHE A 226 -2.24 -6.32 -8.46
N ASN A 227 -2.14 -7.43 -9.20
CA ASN A 227 -3.05 -7.74 -10.29
C ASN A 227 -4.43 -8.15 -9.73
N GLY A 228 -5.49 -7.50 -10.19
CA GLY A 228 -6.86 -7.70 -9.69
C GLY A 228 -7.28 -6.66 -8.65
N GLY A 229 -8.45 -6.87 -8.06
CA GLY A 229 -9.04 -5.96 -7.07
C GLY A 229 -8.72 -6.28 -5.62
N GLU A 230 -7.89 -7.27 -5.30
CA GLU A 230 -7.69 -7.70 -3.90
C GLU A 230 -6.22 -7.76 -3.52
N ILE A 231 -5.94 -7.50 -2.23
CA ILE A 231 -4.62 -7.72 -1.63
C ILE A 231 -4.37 -9.22 -1.59
N ASN A 232 -3.54 -9.73 -2.52
CA ASN A 232 -3.22 -11.14 -2.64
C ASN A 232 -1.75 -11.30 -3.08
N ASP A 233 -0.92 -11.83 -2.19
CA ASP A 233 0.52 -11.97 -2.43
C ASP A 233 0.87 -12.83 -3.64
N ALA A 234 0.04 -13.81 -4.01
CA ALA A 234 0.24 -14.60 -5.23
C ALA A 234 0.03 -13.78 -6.52
N LYS A 235 -0.63 -12.62 -6.42
CA LYS A 235 -0.87 -11.68 -7.52
C LYS A 235 -0.11 -10.36 -7.34
N ARG A 236 0.83 -10.29 -6.39
CA ARG A 236 1.63 -9.09 -6.13
C ARG A 236 2.64 -8.89 -7.26
N ILE A 237 2.53 -7.74 -7.95
CA ILE A 237 3.46 -7.31 -8.99
C ILE A 237 4.77 -6.87 -8.34
N GLY A 238 4.69 -6.12 -7.24
CA GLY A 238 5.87 -5.66 -6.52
C GLY A 238 5.54 -4.94 -5.22
N LYS A 239 6.60 -4.76 -4.43
CA LYS A 239 6.64 -4.00 -3.18
C LYS A 239 7.79 -3.00 -3.29
N TYR A 240 7.50 -1.72 -3.08
CA TYR A 240 8.39 -0.61 -3.42
C TYR A 240 8.53 0.36 -2.24
N CYS A 241 9.74 0.85 -2.02
CA CYS A 241 10.11 1.85 -1.02
C CYS A 241 11.41 2.54 -1.44
N GLY A 242 11.84 3.59 -0.73
CA GLY A 242 12.96 4.46 -1.09
C GLY A 242 12.55 5.65 -1.97
N ASP A 243 13.56 6.32 -2.53
CA ASP A 243 13.46 7.61 -3.24
C ASP A 243 13.40 7.50 -4.77
N SER A 244 13.22 6.28 -5.28
CA SER A 244 13.32 5.99 -6.71
C SER A 244 12.00 5.41 -7.21
N PRO A 245 11.31 6.08 -8.17
CA PRO A 245 10.04 5.58 -8.68
C PRO A 245 10.24 4.22 -9.37
N PRO A 246 9.32 3.25 -9.16
CA PRO A 246 9.41 1.98 -9.84
C PRO A 246 9.18 2.16 -11.35
N ALA A 247 9.63 1.17 -12.13
CA ALA A 247 9.37 1.15 -13.57
C ALA A 247 7.85 1.15 -13.84
N PRO A 248 7.39 1.69 -14.99
CA PRO A 248 5.98 1.66 -15.35
C PRO A 248 5.38 0.25 -15.28
N ILE A 249 4.24 0.13 -14.63
CA ILE A 249 3.54 -1.13 -14.40
C ILE A 249 2.38 -1.24 -15.39
N LEU A 250 2.22 -2.40 -16.00
CA LEU A 250 1.07 -2.73 -16.84
C LEU A 250 0.31 -3.90 -16.21
N SER A 251 -1.00 -3.74 -16.04
CA SER A 251 -1.85 -4.81 -15.51
C SER A 251 -2.04 -5.96 -16.50
N GLU A 252 -2.33 -7.16 -15.99
CA GLU A 252 -2.66 -8.33 -16.82
C GLU A 252 -4.12 -8.33 -17.29
N LYS A 253 -5.00 -7.72 -16.50
CA LYS A 253 -6.46 -7.64 -16.71
C LYS A 253 -6.93 -6.21 -16.50
N ASN A 254 -8.24 -6.02 -16.37
CA ASN A 254 -8.89 -4.73 -16.25
C ASN A 254 -8.93 -4.19 -14.81
N GLU A 255 -8.23 -4.81 -13.86
CA GLU A 255 -8.22 -4.38 -12.47
C GLU A 255 -6.79 -4.37 -11.92
N LEU A 256 -6.49 -3.34 -11.16
CA LEU A 256 -5.21 -3.14 -10.48
C LEU A 256 -5.47 -2.55 -9.10
N LEU A 257 -4.82 -3.10 -8.07
CA LEU A 257 -4.90 -2.57 -6.70
C LEU A 257 -3.56 -2.00 -6.30
N VAL A 258 -3.55 -0.76 -5.81
CA VAL A 258 -2.37 -0.10 -5.24
C VAL A 258 -2.62 0.09 -3.74
N GLN A 259 -1.73 -0.43 -2.91
CA GLN A 259 -1.76 -0.27 -1.46
C GLN A 259 -0.55 0.53 -1.00
N PHE A 260 -0.76 1.53 -0.15
CA PHE A 260 0.32 2.22 0.56
C PHE A 260 0.12 2.02 2.07
N LEU A 261 1.15 1.53 2.76
CA LEU A 261 1.18 1.42 4.21
C LEU A 261 2.38 2.21 4.75
N SER A 262 2.16 2.96 5.83
CA SER A 262 3.24 3.49 6.67
C SER A 262 3.15 2.97 8.11
N ASP A 263 4.29 2.80 8.75
CA ASP A 263 4.43 2.37 10.13
C ASP A 263 4.30 3.55 11.12
N LEU A 264 4.55 3.34 12.42
CA LEU A 264 4.30 4.36 13.44
C LEU A 264 5.41 5.43 13.56
N SER A 265 6.42 5.42 12.69
CA SER A 265 7.57 6.32 12.72
C SER A 265 8.04 6.68 11.30
N LEU A 266 9.07 7.53 11.20
CA LEU A 266 9.82 7.85 9.98
C LEU A 266 8.98 8.05 8.71
N THR A 267 8.58 9.29 8.46
CA THR A 267 7.86 9.68 7.25
C THR A 267 8.81 10.21 6.16
N ALA A 268 8.29 10.35 4.94
CA ALA A 268 9.00 10.95 3.81
C ALA A 268 8.04 11.77 2.94
N ASP A 269 8.54 12.41 1.88
CA ASP A 269 7.76 13.32 1.04
C ASP A 269 6.51 12.62 0.46
N GLY A 270 6.62 11.33 0.11
CA GLY A 270 5.52 10.53 -0.44
C GLY A 270 5.58 10.38 -1.96
N PHE A 271 4.42 10.19 -2.59
CA PHE A 271 4.38 9.94 -4.03
C PHE A 271 3.15 10.53 -4.71
N ILE A 272 3.29 10.73 -6.03
CA ILE A 272 2.17 10.92 -6.95
C ILE A 272 2.25 9.91 -8.10
N GLY A 273 1.18 9.13 -8.22
CA GLY A 273 0.97 8.12 -9.24
C GLY A 273 -0.06 8.58 -10.27
N HIS A 274 0.16 8.20 -11.52
CA HIS A 274 -0.72 8.43 -12.67
C HIS A 274 -1.09 7.11 -13.30
N TYR A 275 -2.36 6.94 -13.64
CA TYR A 275 -2.84 5.78 -14.36
C TYR A 275 -3.58 6.18 -15.63
N LYS A 276 -3.57 5.28 -16.61
CA LYS A 276 -4.37 5.40 -17.83
C LYS A 276 -4.75 4.04 -18.38
N PHE A 277 -5.92 3.96 -18.98
CA PHE A 277 -6.40 2.74 -19.59
C PHE A 277 -5.82 2.60 -21.00
N ARG A 278 -5.47 1.36 -21.35
CA ARG A 278 -4.90 0.97 -22.63
C ARG A 278 -5.78 -0.10 -23.27
N PRO A 279 -6.04 -0.06 -24.58
CA PRO A 279 -6.72 -1.17 -25.24
C PRO A 279 -5.94 -2.47 -25.03
N LYS A 280 -6.65 -3.54 -24.64
CA LYS A 280 -6.08 -4.88 -24.66
C LYS A 280 -5.89 -5.25 -26.12
N LYS A 281 -4.66 -5.40 -26.59
CA LYS A 281 -4.43 -5.98 -27.93
C LYS A 281 -5.02 -7.39 -27.89
N LEU A 282 -6.14 -7.61 -28.60
CA LEU A 282 -6.66 -8.95 -28.81
C LEU A 282 -5.61 -9.73 -29.63
N PRO A 283 -5.33 -11.00 -29.30
CA PRO A 283 -4.60 -11.85 -30.21
C PRO A 283 -5.50 -12.10 -31.43
N THR A 284 -5.25 -11.38 -32.52
CA THR A 284 -5.84 -11.69 -33.82
C THR A 284 -5.22 -12.98 -34.31
N THR A 285 -6.00 -14.07 -34.30
CA THR A 285 -5.66 -15.31 -35.00
C THR A 285 -5.52 -15.01 -36.49
N THR A 286 -4.50 -15.60 -37.12
CA THR A 286 -4.25 -15.70 -38.58
C THR A 286 -3.32 -14.65 -39.18
N ALA A 287 -2.01 -14.85 -38.97
CA ALA A 287 -1.01 -15.10 -40.01
C ALA A 287 0.38 -15.02 -39.36
N LEU A 288 1.29 -15.91 -39.77
CA LEU A 288 2.65 -16.02 -39.24
C LEU A 288 3.32 -14.63 -39.14
N PRO A 289 3.71 -14.15 -37.95
CA PRO A 289 4.45 -12.91 -37.85
C PRO A 289 5.87 -13.18 -38.30
N THR A 290 6.26 -12.64 -39.45
CA THR A 290 7.66 -12.41 -39.78
C THR A 290 8.19 -11.45 -38.71
N THR A 291 8.92 -12.00 -37.74
CA THR A 291 9.57 -11.23 -36.68
C THR A 291 10.57 -10.25 -37.30
N THR A 292 10.20 -8.97 -37.33
CA THR A 292 11.19 -7.89 -37.31
C THR A 292 11.13 -7.25 -35.93
N THR A 293 11.62 -7.99 -34.93
CA THR A 293 11.97 -7.42 -33.63
C THR A 293 13.17 -6.51 -33.84
N VAL A 294 12.98 -5.19 -33.71
CA VAL A 294 14.11 -4.29 -33.48
C VAL A 294 14.60 -4.58 -32.07
N PRO A 295 15.82 -5.10 -31.90
CA PRO A 295 16.29 -5.49 -30.59
C PRO A 295 16.71 -4.27 -29.78
N THR A 296 16.11 -4.07 -28.60
CA THR A 296 16.52 -3.00 -27.68
C THR A 296 17.87 -3.33 -27.05
N THR A 297 18.85 -2.45 -27.19
CA THR A 297 20.16 -2.63 -26.56
C THR A 297 20.05 -2.43 -25.04
N SER A 298 20.65 -3.34 -24.27
CA SER A 298 20.71 -3.29 -22.81
C SER A 298 22.17 -3.36 -22.38
N ILE A 299 22.57 -2.55 -21.40
CA ILE A 299 23.91 -2.59 -20.80
C ILE A 299 23.78 -3.19 -19.42
N ILE A 300 24.57 -4.21 -19.11
CA ILE A 300 24.67 -4.79 -17.76
C ILE A 300 26.09 -4.60 -17.23
N THR A 301 26.19 -4.38 -15.93
CA THR A 301 27.47 -4.49 -15.20
C THR A 301 27.39 -5.65 -14.24
N GLY A 302 28.44 -6.46 -14.17
CA GLY A 302 28.40 -7.62 -13.31
C GLY A 302 29.74 -8.35 -13.17
N THR A 303 29.81 -9.20 -12.15
CA THR A 303 30.95 -10.06 -11.88
C THR A 303 30.77 -11.41 -12.56
N VAL A 304 31.76 -11.87 -13.31
CA VAL A 304 31.69 -13.17 -14.01
C VAL A 304 31.87 -14.30 -13.00
N ILE A 305 30.81 -15.09 -12.80
CA ILE A 305 30.79 -16.24 -11.89
C ILE A 305 31.42 -17.46 -12.57
N THR A 306 31.06 -17.71 -13.82
CA THR A 306 31.57 -18.83 -14.62
C THR A 306 31.82 -18.38 -16.05
N ALA A 307 32.87 -18.90 -16.69
CA ALA A 307 33.15 -18.70 -18.12
C ALA A 307 33.67 -20.04 -18.68
N VAL A 308 32.92 -20.66 -19.59
CA VAL A 308 33.21 -21.98 -20.15
C VAL A 308 33.04 -21.95 -21.66
N THR A 309 34.05 -22.41 -22.40
CA THR A 309 33.96 -22.55 -23.85
C THR A 309 33.35 -23.90 -24.20
N ARG A 310 32.27 -23.92 -25.00
CA ARG A 310 31.63 -25.12 -25.53
C ARG A 310 31.41 -24.96 -27.02
N ALA A 311 31.80 -25.95 -27.82
CA ALA A 311 31.60 -25.97 -29.27
C ALA A 311 32.02 -24.65 -29.98
N GLY A 312 33.17 -24.08 -29.59
CA GLY A 312 33.70 -22.84 -30.17
C GLY A 312 33.02 -21.53 -29.73
N SER A 313 32.03 -21.60 -28.82
CA SER A 313 31.35 -20.43 -28.26
C SER A 313 31.61 -20.30 -26.75
N LEU A 314 31.72 -19.08 -26.25
CA LEU A 314 31.95 -18.83 -24.81
C LEU A 314 30.61 -18.60 -24.10
N HIS A 315 30.33 -19.44 -23.11
CA HIS A 315 29.18 -19.31 -22.21
C HIS A 315 29.64 -18.72 -20.88
N ALA A 316 29.05 -17.59 -20.47
CA ALA A 316 29.36 -16.97 -19.19
C ALA A 316 28.11 -16.76 -18.33
N THR A 317 28.24 -16.94 -17.02
CA THR A 317 27.23 -16.59 -16.02
C THR A 317 27.75 -15.40 -15.23
N ILE A 318 26.94 -14.36 -15.10
CA ILE A 318 27.33 -13.07 -14.53
C ILE A 318 26.40 -12.74 -13.38
N SER A 319 26.96 -12.46 -12.20
CA SER A 319 26.24 -11.85 -11.09
C SER A 319 26.03 -10.37 -11.42
N ILE A 320 24.77 -9.95 -11.53
CA ILE A 320 24.44 -8.60 -11.98
C ILE A 320 24.66 -7.61 -10.83
N ILE A 321 25.39 -6.53 -11.11
CA ILE A 321 25.57 -5.39 -10.21
C ILE A 321 24.55 -4.29 -10.56
N ASN A 322 24.48 -3.88 -11.83
CA ASN A 322 23.48 -2.92 -12.33
C ASN A 322 23.01 -3.28 -13.74
N VAL A 323 21.77 -2.93 -14.07
CA VAL A 323 21.20 -2.99 -15.43
C VAL A 323 20.87 -1.58 -15.90
N TYR A 324 21.14 -1.30 -17.17
CA TYR A 324 20.93 -0.04 -17.84
C TYR A 324 20.18 -0.30 -19.16
N LYS A 325 19.13 0.48 -19.45
CA LYS A 325 18.33 0.37 -20.68
C LYS A 325 18.43 1.65 -21.50
N GLU A 326 18.49 1.53 -22.82
CA GLU A 326 18.56 2.66 -23.74
C GLU A 326 17.29 3.55 -23.68
N GLY A 327 17.47 4.87 -23.74
CA GLY A 327 16.38 5.86 -23.85
C GLY A 327 15.71 6.31 -22.55
N ASN A 328 15.98 5.66 -21.42
CA ASN A 328 15.66 6.11 -20.05
C ASN A 328 16.46 5.23 -19.08
N LEU A 329 17.62 5.73 -18.63
CA LEU A 329 18.55 5.01 -17.76
C LEU A 329 17.99 4.87 -16.33
N ALA A 330 16.96 4.03 -16.16
CA ALA A 330 16.58 3.53 -14.85
C ALA A 330 17.70 2.61 -14.36
N ILE A 331 18.43 3.04 -13.32
CA ILE A 331 19.36 2.18 -12.59
C ILE A 331 18.48 1.23 -11.78
N GLN A 332 18.23 0.04 -12.29
CA GLN A 332 17.69 -1.03 -11.45
C GLN A 332 18.87 -1.62 -10.67
N GLN A 333 18.94 -1.36 -9.36
CA GLN A 333 19.83 -2.11 -8.48
C GLN A 333 19.41 -3.56 -8.54
N ALA A 334 20.30 -4.39 -9.08
CA ALA A 334 20.04 -5.80 -9.17
C ALA A 334 20.12 -6.41 -7.76
N GLY A 335 19.06 -7.08 -7.31
CA GLY A 335 19.08 -7.84 -6.07
C GLY A 335 20.27 -8.81 -6.05
N LYS A 336 20.84 -9.04 -4.87
CA LYS A 336 22.10 -9.80 -4.62
C LYS A 336 22.12 -11.24 -5.20
N ASN A 337 20.98 -11.74 -5.68
CA ASN A 337 20.79 -13.10 -6.21
C ASN A 337 20.46 -13.14 -7.72
N MET A 338 20.52 -12.02 -8.44
CA MET A 338 20.25 -12.03 -9.88
C MET A 338 21.49 -12.37 -10.69
N SER A 339 21.36 -13.36 -11.59
CA SER A 339 22.42 -13.73 -12.53
C SER A 339 21.90 -13.82 -13.96
N ALA A 340 22.72 -13.39 -14.93
CA ALA A 340 22.44 -13.52 -16.35
C ALA A 340 23.36 -14.57 -16.98
N LYS A 341 22.81 -15.40 -17.87
CA LYS A 341 23.58 -16.28 -18.75
C LYS A 341 23.72 -15.59 -20.10
N ILE A 342 24.96 -15.36 -20.51
CA ILE A 342 25.27 -14.74 -21.79
C ILE A 342 26.03 -15.70 -22.70
N LEU A 343 25.70 -15.63 -23.99
CA LEU A 343 26.47 -16.25 -25.06
C LEU A 343 27.31 -15.17 -25.74
N VAL A 344 28.63 -15.33 -25.70
CA VAL A 344 29.56 -14.44 -26.42
C VAL A 344 29.87 -15.05 -27.77
N VAL A 345 29.32 -14.43 -28.82
CA VAL A 345 29.41 -14.94 -30.21
C VAL A 345 30.55 -14.26 -30.98
N CYS A 346 31.17 -13.22 -30.42
CA CYS A 346 32.24 -12.46 -31.07
C CYS A 346 33.64 -13.00 -30.75
N LYS A 347 34.44 -13.29 -31.79
CA LYS A 347 35.85 -13.74 -31.68
C LYS A 347 36.84 -12.60 -31.36
N GLN A 348 36.44 -11.33 -31.50
CA GLN A 348 37.30 -10.15 -31.30
C GLN A 348 37.03 -9.40 -29.98
N CYS A 349 36.04 -9.81 -29.18
CA CYS A 349 35.81 -9.22 -27.86
C CYS A 349 36.94 -9.59 -26.88
N PRO A 350 37.22 -8.74 -25.86
CA PRO A 350 38.18 -9.08 -24.80
C PRO A 350 37.78 -10.38 -24.11
N LEU A 351 38.78 -11.23 -23.82
CA LEU A 351 38.57 -12.50 -23.11
C LEU A 351 37.89 -12.25 -21.76
N ILE A 352 36.64 -12.73 -21.62
CA ILE A 352 35.89 -12.68 -20.37
C ILE A 352 36.45 -13.74 -19.44
N ARG A 353 37.01 -13.31 -18.31
CA ARG A 353 37.62 -14.19 -17.30
C ARG A 353 36.77 -14.22 -16.03
N ARG A 354 36.71 -15.40 -15.43
CA ARG A 354 36.06 -15.61 -14.13
C ARG A 354 36.66 -14.67 -13.07
N GLY A 355 35.79 -14.10 -12.22
CA GLY A 355 36.19 -13.28 -11.07
C GLY A 355 36.46 -11.81 -11.36
N LEU A 356 36.36 -11.36 -12.62
CA LEU A 356 36.50 -9.95 -12.98
C LEU A 356 35.13 -9.30 -13.23
N ASN A 357 35.10 -7.97 -13.08
CA ASN A 357 33.90 -7.16 -13.34
C ASN A 357 33.95 -6.60 -14.76
N TYR A 358 32.82 -6.68 -15.45
CA TYR A 358 32.69 -6.20 -16.82
C TYR A 358 31.45 -5.31 -16.99
N ILE A 359 31.55 -4.33 -17.87
CA ILE A 359 30.45 -3.64 -18.53
C ILE A 359 30.19 -4.39 -19.83
N ILE A 360 28.97 -4.86 -20.04
CA ILE A 360 28.59 -5.70 -21.18
C ILE A 360 27.34 -5.10 -21.79
N MET A 361 27.47 -4.63 -23.03
CA MET A 361 26.32 -4.29 -23.87
C MET A 361 25.86 -5.56 -24.60
N GLY A 362 24.56 -5.76 -24.72
CA GLY A 362 24.00 -6.90 -25.42
C GLY A 362 22.49 -6.79 -25.60
N GLN A 363 21.94 -7.74 -26.34
CA GLN A 363 20.49 -7.88 -26.48
C GLN A 363 20.04 -8.98 -25.55
N VAL A 364 19.01 -8.69 -24.75
CA VAL A 364 18.40 -9.66 -23.83
C VAL A 364 17.11 -10.13 -24.45
N GLU A 365 17.00 -11.42 -24.70
CA GLU A 365 15.77 -12.07 -25.15
C GLU A 365 14.81 -12.25 -23.95
N GLU A 366 13.51 -12.39 -24.22
CA GLU A 366 12.46 -12.47 -23.19
C GLU A 366 12.64 -13.67 -22.22
N ASP A 367 13.45 -14.66 -22.58
CA ASP A 367 13.77 -15.83 -21.76
C ASP A 367 14.94 -15.61 -20.78
N GLY A 368 15.46 -14.38 -20.69
CA GLY A 368 16.57 -14.02 -19.81
C GLY A 368 17.96 -14.42 -20.33
N ARG A 369 18.08 -14.82 -21.61
CA ARG A 369 19.36 -15.05 -22.27
C ARG A 369 19.82 -13.80 -22.99
N GLY A 370 21.09 -13.44 -22.79
CA GLY A 370 21.74 -12.33 -23.49
C GLY A 370 22.63 -12.81 -24.64
N LYS A 371 22.55 -12.18 -25.81
CA LYS A 371 23.52 -12.34 -26.91
C LYS A 371 24.42 -11.11 -27.01
N VAL A 372 25.73 -11.35 -27.04
CA VAL A 372 26.75 -10.33 -27.30
C VAL A 372 27.23 -10.48 -28.75
N PHE A 373 26.91 -9.49 -29.58
CA PHE A 373 27.21 -9.44 -31.01
C PHE A 373 28.56 -8.72 -31.28
N PRO A 374 29.12 -8.77 -32.50
CA PRO A 374 30.40 -8.11 -32.82
C PRO A 374 30.40 -6.58 -32.63
N ASN A 375 29.25 -5.93 -32.75
CA ASN A 375 29.04 -4.50 -32.46
C ASN A 375 28.72 -4.22 -30.98
N SER A 376 28.65 -5.25 -30.14
CA SER A 376 28.43 -5.12 -28.70
C SER A 376 29.74 -4.80 -27.99
N PHE A 377 29.69 -3.89 -27.01
CA PHE A 377 30.85 -3.46 -26.25
C PHE A 377 31.01 -4.26 -24.95
N VAL A 378 32.24 -4.75 -24.71
CA VAL A 378 32.62 -5.45 -23.47
C VAL A 378 33.88 -4.81 -22.92
N MET A 379 33.84 -4.29 -21.69
CA MET A 379 34.98 -3.64 -21.04
C MET A 379 35.13 -4.10 -19.59
N SER A 380 36.32 -4.56 -19.20
CA SER A 380 36.62 -4.87 -17.79
C SER A 380 36.80 -3.58 -16.98
N PHE A 381 36.33 -3.55 -15.73
CA PHE A 381 36.59 -2.45 -14.81
C PHE A 381 37.00 -2.94 -13.42
N LYS A 382 37.75 -2.10 -12.69
CA LYS A 382 38.09 -2.33 -11.27
C LYS A 382 37.12 -1.53 -10.40
N THR A 383 36.59 -2.14 -9.34
CA THR A 383 35.60 -1.53 -8.44
C THR A 383 36.09 -0.25 -7.75
N LYS A 384 37.41 -0.05 -7.61
CA LYS A 384 38.01 1.19 -7.09
C LYS A 384 37.88 2.41 -8.04
N ASN A 385 37.51 2.20 -9.31
CA ASN A 385 37.32 3.26 -10.32
C ASN A 385 35.83 3.54 -10.59
N SER A 386 35.04 3.81 -9.54
CA SER A 386 33.60 4.19 -9.66
C SER A 386 33.36 5.40 -10.56
N LYS A 387 34.38 6.24 -10.78
CA LYS A 387 34.36 7.40 -11.69
C LYS A 387 33.93 7.05 -13.12
N ILE A 388 34.30 5.87 -13.63
CA ILE A 388 33.90 5.41 -14.98
C ILE A 388 32.40 5.12 -15.04
N LEU A 389 31.85 4.49 -14.00
CA LEU A 389 30.41 4.17 -13.94
C LEU A 389 29.55 5.44 -13.79
N SER A 390 30.03 6.45 -13.06
CA SER A 390 29.38 7.77 -12.99
C SER A 390 29.47 8.54 -14.31
N ALA A 391 30.57 8.41 -15.06
CA ALA A 391 30.72 9.07 -16.36
C ALA A 391 29.79 8.47 -17.44
N LEU A 392 29.42 7.20 -17.32
CA LEU A 392 28.45 6.53 -18.20
C LEU A 392 27.00 6.98 -17.97
N LYS A 393 26.67 7.59 -16.81
CA LYS A 393 25.32 8.16 -16.57
C LYS A 393 24.96 9.28 -17.55
N ASN A 394 25.97 9.97 -18.09
CA ASN A 394 25.80 11.17 -18.92
C ASN A 394 26.17 10.96 -20.39
N LYS A 395 26.36 9.70 -20.84
CA LYS A 395 26.65 9.40 -22.25
C LYS A 395 25.45 8.75 -22.93
N THR A 396 25.06 9.31 -24.07
CA THR A 396 24.13 8.70 -25.02
C THR A 396 24.91 7.97 -26.11
N CYS A 397 24.42 6.83 -26.58
CA CYS A 397 24.95 6.18 -27.77
C CYS A 397 24.57 7.03 -28.99
N GLN A 398 25.56 7.37 -29.82
CA GLN A 398 25.26 7.86 -31.17
C GLN A 398 24.90 6.64 -32.03
N ASN A 399 23.80 6.79 -32.78
CA ASN A 399 23.13 5.75 -33.57
C ASN A 399 24.06 4.83 -34.37
#